data_AF-X5QBR3-F1
#
_entry.id   AF-X5QBR3-F1
#
_cell.length_a   1.000
_cell.length_b   1.000
_cell.length_c   1.000
_cell.angle_alpha   90.00
_cell.angle_beta   90.00
_cell.angle_gamma   90.00
#
_symmetry.space_group_name_H-M   'P 1'
#
loop_
_entity.id
_entity.type
_entity.pdbx_description
1 polymer ?
#
loop_
_entity_poly.entity_id
_entity_poly.type
_entity_poly.pdbx_seq_one_letter_code
_entity_poly.pdbx_strand_id
1 'polypeptide(L)'
;MYGKITGTSVSLCEIADDKEFDRVLVIGSKTPVDTARCPFSLDLGESGATGTWNRGLDKFPIVLKKVASLDDTGEAKVDGTVEIPFWAQTATHRFAGVYEKAGFLVCMSKLRVIDKKKKKVVQEIVFDDDDCDAGMLMTPIYMNVQKQVGGSFETISVNFRGGSAGYSRDYVFSHRFKDYRLLVN
;
A
#
# COMPACT_ATOMS: atom_id res chain seq x y z
N MET A 1 -2.63 -5.78 7.91
CA MET A 1 -2.39 -7.23 7.95
C MET A 1 -0.90 -7.48 8.13
N TYR A 2 -0.55 -8.59 8.75
CA TYR A 2 0.82 -9.09 8.88
C TYR A 2 0.79 -10.61 8.76
N GLY A 3 1.94 -11.27 8.61
CA GLY A 3 1.91 -12.72 8.46
C GLY A 3 3.26 -13.35 8.24
N LYS A 4 3.24 -14.63 7.89
CA LYS A 4 4.41 -15.44 7.60
C LYS A 4 4.23 -16.17 6.28
N ILE A 5 5.31 -16.26 5.52
CA ILE A 5 5.43 -17.12 4.35
C ILE A 5 6.35 -18.30 4.71
N THR A 6 5.99 -19.53 4.34
CA THR A 6 6.82 -20.74 4.52
C THR A 6 6.63 -21.64 3.30
N GLY A 7 7.61 -21.65 2.40
CA GLY A 7 7.45 -22.25 1.08
C GLY A 7 6.36 -21.51 0.30
N THR A 8 5.34 -22.26 -0.17
CA THR A 8 4.16 -21.70 -0.84
C THR A 8 3.04 -21.32 0.13
N SER A 9 3.13 -21.69 1.40
CA SER A 9 2.08 -21.40 2.38
C SER A 9 2.22 -19.99 2.96
N VAL A 10 1.10 -19.27 3.04
CA VAL A 10 1.00 -17.93 3.61
C VAL A 10 -0.10 -17.92 4.66
N SER A 11 0.25 -17.46 5.86
CA SER A 11 -0.72 -17.17 6.93
C SER A 11 -0.76 -15.68 7.18
N LEU A 12 -1.94 -15.04 7.04
CA LEU A 12 -2.12 -13.60 7.26
C LEU A 12 -3.08 -13.32 8.41
N CYS A 13 -2.62 -12.48 9.33
CA CYS A 13 -3.35 -11.96 10.44
C CYS A 13 -3.86 -10.53 10.16
N GLU A 14 -5.07 -10.28 10.63
CA GLU A 14 -5.64 -8.93 10.70
C GLU A 14 -4.99 -8.19 11.88
N ILE A 15 -4.80 -6.88 11.72
CA ILE A 15 -4.35 -6.02 12.83
C ILE A 15 -5.62 -5.56 13.52
N ALA A 16 -5.81 -5.95 14.78
CA ALA A 16 -7.05 -5.68 15.49
C ALA A 16 -7.13 -4.25 16.05
N ASP A 17 -5.99 -3.65 16.42
CA ASP A 17 -5.93 -2.34 17.06
C ASP A 17 -4.57 -1.62 16.85
N ASP A 18 -4.50 -0.36 17.27
CA ASP A 18 -3.31 0.50 17.15
C ASP A 18 -2.12 -0.04 17.96
N LYS A 19 -2.36 -0.74 19.07
CA LYS A 19 -1.29 -1.31 19.90
C LYS A 19 -0.62 -2.49 19.19
N GLU A 20 -1.41 -3.32 18.52
CA GLU A 20 -0.93 -4.40 17.69
C GLU A 20 -0.22 -3.87 16.43
N PHE A 21 -0.76 -2.80 15.84
CA PHE A 21 -0.11 -2.08 14.74
C PHE A 21 1.30 -1.64 15.14
N ASP A 22 1.44 -0.90 16.25
CA ASP A 22 2.73 -0.39 16.72
C ASP A 22 3.72 -1.52 17.04
N ARG A 23 3.24 -2.58 17.70
CA ARG A 23 4.07 -3.74 18.05
C ARG A 23 4.62 -4.44 16.81
N VAL A 24 3.78 -4.68 15.81
CA VAL A 24 4.12 -5.54 14.67
C VAL A 24 4.86 -4.77 13.58
N LEU A 25 4.42 -3.55 13.27
CA LEU A 25 4.89 -2.79 12.12
C LEU A 25 5.91 -1.70 12.46
N VAL A 26 5.77 -1.04 13.62
CA VAL A 26 6.63 0.10 13.98
C VAL A 26 7.88 -0.35 14.73
N ILE A 27 7.74 -1.23 15.72
CA ILE A 27 8.85 -1.66 16.57
C ILE A 27 9.61 -2.86 15.96
N GLY A 28 8.95 -3.62 15.09
CA GLY A 28 9.39 -4.94 14.67
C GLY A 28 9.25 -5.94 15.82
N SER A 29 8.53 -7.04 15.58
CA SER A 29 8.28 -8.02 16.64
C SER A 29 9.53 -8.85 16.93
N LYS A 30 10.22 -8.57 18.05
CA LYS A 30 11.28 -9.45 18.58
C LYS A 30 10.75 -10.80 19.03
N THR A 31 9.45 -10.87 19.32
CA THR A 31 8.72 -12.10 19.65
C THR A 31 8.18 -12.75 18.38
N PRO A 32 8.32 -14.08 18.23
CA PRO A 32 7.69 -14.79 17.12
C PRO A 32 6.19 -14.52 17.10
N VAL A 33 5.67 -14.16 15.92
CA VAL A 33 4.24 -14.00 15.71
C VAL A 33 3.62 -15.39 15.61
N ASP A 34 2.73 -15.73 16.55
CA ASP A 34 1.88 -16.91 16.41
C ASP A 34 0.87 -16.67 15.27
N THR A 35 1.10 -17.37 14.16
CA THR A 35 0.26 -17.30 12.96
C THR A 35 -0.73 -18.46 12.86
N ALA A 36 -0.74 -19.39 13.83
CA ALA A 36 -1.61 -20.56 13.81
C ALA A 36 -3.10 -20.20 13.88
N ARG A 37 -3.43 -19.03 14.44
CA ARG A 37 -4.79 -18.50 14.56
C ARG A 37 -5.10 -17.39 13.56
N CYS A 38 -4.22 -17.17 12.58
CA CYS A 38 -4.47 -16.18 11.56
C CYS A 38 -5.75 -16.54 10.77
N PRO A 39 -6.64 -15.57 10.50
CA PRO A 39 -7.87 -15.79 9.76
C PRO A 39 -7.61 -16.24 8.32
N PHE A 40 -6.50 -15.85 7.70
CA PHE A 40 -6.18 -16.26 6.33
C PHE A 40 -5.10 -17.34 6.31
N SER A 41 -5.37 -18.42 5.59
CA SER A 41 -4.40 -19.44 5.22
C SER A 41 -4.50 -19.67 3.72
N LEU A 42 -3.43 -19.38 3.00
CA LEU A 42 -3.33 -19.42 1.54
C LEU A 42 -2.18 -20.34 1.12
N ASP A 43 -2.34 -20.98 -0.01
CA ASP A 43 -1.29 -21.67 -0.75
C ASP A 43 -1.08 -20.95 -2.08
N LEU A 44 0.16 -20.51 -2.32
CA LEU A 44 0.58 -19.76 -3.49
C LEU A 44 0.90 -20.73 -4.64
N GLY A 45 0.32 -20.48 -5.80
CA GLY A 45 0.70 -21.10 -7.07
C GLY A 45 1.23 -20.06 -8.06
N GLU A 46 1.71 -20.52 -9.22
CA GLU A 46 2.23 -19.62 -10.25
C GLU A 46 1.18 -18.63 -10.78
N SER A 47 -0.07 -19.08 -10.90
CA SER A 47 -1.19 -18.33 -11.50
C SER A 47 -2.11 -17.65 -10.48
N GLY A 48 -1.83 -17.76 -9.17
CA GLY A 48 -2.73 -17.25 -8.14
C GLY A 48 -2.48 -17.85 -6.76
N ALA A 49 -3.51 -17.81 -5.92
CA ALA A 49 -3.49 -18.42 -4.60
C ALA A 49 -4.85 -19.00 -4.26
N THR A 50 -4.88 -20.12 -3.56
CA THR A 50 -6.12 -20.69 -3.03
C THR A 50 -6.01 -20.84 -1.53
N GLY A 51 -7.13 -20.89 -0.83
CA GLY A 51 -7.07 -21.07 0.60
C GLY A 51 -8.38 -20.80 1.29
N THR A 52 -8.28 -20.37 2.54
CA THR A 52 -9.44 -20.24 3.42
C THR A 52 -9.32 -18.98 4.26
N TRP A 53 -10.47 -18.32 4.44
CA TRP A 53 -10.67 -17.26 5.42
C TRP A 53 -11.57 -17.79 6.54
N ASN A 54 -11.04 -17.84 7.74
CA ASN A 54 -11.76 -18.20 8.95
C ASN A 54 -12.25 -16.92 9.64
N ARG A 55 -13.55 -16.89 9.94
CA ARG A 55 -14.19 -15.83 10.73
C ARG A 55 -14.99 -16.48 11.85
N GLY A 56 -14.38 -16.61 13.02
CA GLY A 56 -14.98 -17.37 14.12
C GLY A 56 -15.04 -18.86 13.76
N LEU A 57 -16.25 -19.43 13.78
CA LEU A 57 -16.48 -20.82 13.36
C LEU A 57 -16.69 -20.97 11.85
N ASP A 58 -16.94 -19.86 11.16
CA ASP A 58 -17.20 -19.88 9.72
C ASP A 58 -15.90 -19.95 8.93
N LYS A 59 -15.94 -20.69 7.82
CA LYS A 59 -14.81 -20.91 6.92
C LYS A 59 -15.22 -20.67 5.48
N PHE A 60 -14.60 -19.68 4.85
CA PHE A 60 -14.89 -19.26 3.49
C PHE A 60 -13.75 -19.65 2.55
N PRO A 61 -14.02 -20.29 1.40
CA PRO A 61 -12.99 -20.57 0.42
C PRO A 61 -12.50 -19.28 -0.24
N ILE A 62 -11.19 -19.20 -0.47
CA ILE A 62 -10.54 -18.13 -1.22
C ILE A 62 -9.98 -18.71 -2.50
N VAL A 63 -10.25 -18.03 -3.61
CA VAL A 63 -9.62 -18.26 -4.90
C VAL A 63 -9.17 -16.92 -5.45
N LEU A 64 -7.87 -16.69 -5.49
CA LEU A 64 -7.24 -15.49 -6.02
C LEU A 64 -6.54 -15.83 -7.34
N LYS A 65 -6.66 -14.92 -8.31
CA LYS A 65 -5.91 -14.97 -9.57
C LYS A 65 -4.78 -13.95 -9.52
N LYS A 66 -3.58 -14.36 -9.92
CA LYS A 66 -2.46 -13.44 -10.15
C LYS A 66 -2.75 -12.65 -11.42
N VAL A 67 -2.79 -11.33 -11.31
CA VAL A 67 -3.04 -10.40 -12.42
C VAL A 67 -1.84 -9.49 -12.72
N ALA A 68 -0.91 -9.39 -11.79
CA ALA A 68 0.31 -8.62 -11.90
C ALA A 68 1.37 -9.17 -10.92
N SER A 69 2.64 -8.82 -11.11
CA SER A 69 3.71 -9.01 -10.13
C SER A 69 4.72 -7.88 -10.15
N LEU A 70 5.31 -7.65 -8.98
CA LEU A 70 6.46 -6.78 -8.75
C LEU A 70 7.50 -7.59 -7.98
N ASP A 71 8.73 -7.61 -8.49
CA ASP A 71 9.90 -8.16 -7.80
C ASP A 71 11.05 -7.16 -7.93
N ASP A 72 11.49 -6.66 -6.77
CA ASP A 72 12.57 -5.68 -6.64
C ASP A 72 13.71 -6.24 -5.76
N THR A 73 13.85 -7.57 -5.67
CA THR A 73 14.93 -8.23 -4.90
C THR A 73 16.26 -8.30 -5.66
N GLY A 74 16.28 -7.83 -6.91
CA GLY A 74 17.44 -7.81 -7.81
C GLY A 74 17.20 -6.80 -8.93
N GLU A 75 17.34 -7.22 -10.19
CA GLU A 75 16.85 -6.37 -11.30
C GLU A 75 15.32 -6.27 -11.22
N ALA A 76 14.81 -5.04 -11.16
CA ALA A 76 13.39 -4.75 -11.15
C ALA A 76 12.62 -5.49 -12.26
N LYS A 77 11.59 -6.23 -11.85
CA LYS A 77 10.63 -6.93 -12.73
C LYS A 77 9.22 -6.50 -12.37
N VAL A 78 8.49 -6.02 -13.38
CA VAL A 78 7.07 -5.69 -13.29
C VAL A 78 6.36 -6.40 -14.43
N ASP A 79 5.33 -7.18 -14.09
CA ASP A 79 4.43 -7.83 -15.04
C ASP A 79 3.00 -7.37 -14.76
N GLY A 80 2.28 -6.95 -15.80
CA GLY A 80 0.96 -6.32 -15.68
C GLY A 80 0.98 -4.93 -15.03
N THR A 81 -0.20 -4.47 -14.57
CA THR A 81 -0.34 -3.20 -13.84
C THR A 81 -0.31 -3.47 -12.34
N VAL A 82 0.74 -3.03 -11.67
CA VAL A 82 0.88 -3.19 -10.23
C VAL A 82 0.27 -2.01 -9.50
N GLU A 83 -0.80 -2.27 -8.75
CA GLU A 83 -1.49 -1.27 -7.93
C GLU A 83 -1.36 -1.65 -6.46
N ILE A 84 -0.71 -0.78 -5.67
CA ILE A 84 -0.48 -1.02 -4.24
C ILE A 84 -1.33 -0.05 -3.42
N PRO A 85 -2.31 -0.55 -2.64
CA PRO A 85 -3.12 0.29 -1.78
C PRO A 85 -2.31 0.81 -0.59
N PHE A 86 -2.47 2.08 -0.25
CA PHE A 86 -1.84 2.68 0.93
C PHE A 86 -2.73 2.58 2.17
N TRP A 87 -2.12 2.63 3.34
CA TRP A 87 -2.85 2.71 4.61
C TRP A 87 -3.53 4.06 4.81
N ALA A 88 -2.94 5.13 4.27
CA ALA A 88 -3.59 6.42 4.23
C ALA A 88 -4.96 6.31 3.57
N GLN A 89 -5.97 6.80 4.28
CA GLN A 89 -7.32 6.94 3.77
C GLN A 89 -7.99 8.13 4.43
N THR A 90 -8.94 8.71 3.74
CA THR A 90 -9.79 9.78 4.27
C THR A 90 -11.20 9.27 4.51
N ALA A 91 -12.12 10.14 4.94
CA ALA A 91 -13.51 9.75 5.11
C ALA A 91 -14.13 9.29 3.78
N THR A 92 -13.69 9.86 2.66
CA THR A 92 -14.31 9.67 1.34
C THR A 92 -13.42 8.96 0.33
N HIS A 93 -12.10 9.03 0.49
CA HIS A 93 -11.14 8.48 -0.47
C HIS A 93 -10.23 7.42 0.15
N ARG A 94 -9.82 6.46 -0.68
CA ARG A 94 -8.67 5.58 -0.46
C ARG A 94 -7.67 5.81 -1.59
N PHE A 95 -6.41 5.46 -1.36
CA PHE A 95 -5.34 5.71 -2.34
C PHE A 95 -4.62 4.44 -2.73
N ALA A 96 -4.19 4.37 -4.00
CA ALA A 96 -3.35 3.29 -4.50
C ALA A 96 -2.29 3.83 -5.44
N GLY A 97 -1.05 3.43 -5.25
CA GLY A 97 0.07 3.77 -6.13
C GLY A 97 0.12 2.81 -7.30
N VAL A 98 0.35 3.33 -8.50
CA VAL A 98 0.64 2.51 -9.68
C VAL A 98 2.16 2.48 -9.84
N TYR A 99 2.72 1.28 -9.90
CA TYR A 99 4.16 1.06 -9.94
C TYR A 99 4.60 0.53 -11.29
N GLU A 100 5.69 1.10 -11.80
CA GLU A 100 6.24 0.81 -13.12
C GLU A 100 7.76 0.63 -13.05
N LYS A 101 8.32 -0.13 -13.99
CA LYS A 101 9.77 -0.31 -14.12
C LYS A 101 10.40 0.96 -14.70
N ALA A 102 11.45 1.45 -14.06
CA ALA A 102 12.26 2.57 -14.52
C ALA A 102 13.74 2.18 -14.46
N GLY A 103 14.26 1.69 -15.59
CA GLY A 103 15.61 1.13 -15.65
C GLY A 103 15.77 -0.07 -14.71
N PHE A 104 16.70 0.03 -13.75
CA PHE A 104 16.96 -1.01 -12.75
C PHE A 104 16.06 -0.93 -11.52
N LEU A 105 15.21 0.10 -11.42
CA LEU A 105 14.37 0.38 -10.25
C LEU A 105 12.89 0.18 -10.59
N VAL A 106 12.06 0.14 -9.54
CA VAL A 106 10.60 0.31 -9.62
C VAL A 106 10.22 1.60 -8.91
N CYS A 107 9.37 2.43 -9.50
CA CYS A 107 8.80 3.59 -8.81
C CYS A 107 7.31 3.74 -9.02
N MET A 108 6.71 4.54 -8.14
CA MET A 108 5.32 4.92 -8.24
C MET A 108 5.14 6.00 -9.32
N SER A 109 4.63 5.64 -10.49
CA SER A 109 4.41 6.59 -11.59
C SER A 109 3.25 7.57 -11.31
N LYS A 110 2.23 7.08 -10.59
CA LYS A 110 1.06 7.88 -10.21
C LYS A 110 0.34 7.36 -8.98
N LEU A 111 -0.39 8.27 -8.35
CA LEU A 111 -1.32 7.99 -7.26
C LEU A 111 -2.76 8.05 -7.75
N ARG A 112 -3.50 6.96 -7.57
CA ARG A 112 -4.94 6.90 -7.81
C ARG A 112 -5.70 7.29 -6.56
N VAL A 113 -6.58 8.27 -6.71
CA VAL A 113 -7.60 8.63 -5.72
C VAL A 113 -8.88 7.88 -6.04
N ILE A 114 -9.33 7.06 -5.12
CA ILE A 114 -10.49 6.17 -5.31
C ILE A 114 -11.60 6.58 -4.35
N ASP A 115 -12.74 6.98 -4.90
CA ASP A 115 -13.95 7.28 -4.13
C ASP A 115 -14.48 5.97 -3.52
N LYS A 116 -14.58 5.93 -2.18
CA LYS A 116 -15.00 4.74 -1.42
C LYS A 116 -16.45 4.36 -1.72
N LYS A 117 -17.33 5.33 -1.93
CA LYS A 117 -18.77 5.11 -2.18
C LYS A 117 -18.99 4.64 -3.61
N LYS A 118 -18.37 5.31 -4.59
CA LYS A 118 -18.51 5.00 -6.02
C LYS A 118 -17.67 3.80 -6.44
N LYS A 119 -16.66 3.43 -5.66
CA LYS A 119 -15.68 2.37 -5.96
C LYS A 119 -14.96 2.61 -7.30
N LYS A 120 -14.69 3.87 -7.63
CA LYS A 120 -14.06 4.29 -8.89
C LYS A 120 -12.90 5.22 -8.64
N VAL A 121 -11.90 5.16 -9.52
CA VAL A 121 -10.85 6.17 -9.60
C VAL A 121 -11.51 7.50 -10.02
N VAL A 122 -11.33 8.54 -9.22
CA VAL A 122 -11.88 9.88 -9.46
C VAL A 122 -10.79 10.90 -9.81
N GLN A 123 -9.53 10.56 -9.58
CA GLN A 123 -8.38 11.35 -9.96
C GLN A 123 -7.13 10.45 -10.06
N GLU A 124 -6.25 10.76 -11.02
CA GLU A 124 -4.87 10.28 -11.04
C GLU A 124 -3.93 11.48 -10.83
N ILE A 125 -3.04 11.39 -9.85
CA ILE A 125 -1.98 12.36 -9.60
C ILE A 125 -0.71 11.78 -10.19
N VAL A 126 -0.25 12.34 -11.31
CA VAL A 126 1.02 11.98 -11.94
C VAL A 126 2.13 12.79 -11.27
N PHE A 127 3.25 12.14 -10.99
CA PHE A 127 4.41 12.80 -10.40
C PHE A 127 5.35 13.25 -11.50
N ASP A 128 5.56 14.56 -11.61
CA ASP A 128 6.63 15.14 -12.42
C ASP A 128 7.94 14.98 -11.63
N ASP A 129 8.58 13.84 -11.87
CA ASP A 129 9.73 13.34 -11.13
C ASP A 129 10.59 12.46 -12.05
N ASP A 130 11.53 13.10 -12.74
CA ASP A 130 12.44 12.44 -13.69
C ASP A 130 13.38 11.42 -13.02
N ASP A 131 13.60 11.56 -11.70
CA ASP A 131 14.53 10.74 -10.92
C ASP A 131 13.86 9.49 -10.30
N CYS A 132 12.56 9.29 -10.54
CA CYS A 132 11.84 8.09 -10.11
C CYS A 132 11.93 7.89 -8.58
N ASP A 133 11.73 8.99 -7.84
CA ASP A 133 11.89 9.08 -6.40
C ASP A 133 10.57 8.86 -5.65
N ALA A 134 9.43 9.02 -6.31
CA ALA A 134 8.10 8.81 -5.73
C ALA A 134 7.92 7.39 -5.14
N GLY A 135 7.63 7.33 -3.83
CA GLY A 135 7.42 6.09 -3.10
C GLY A 135 8.70 5.29 -2.81
N MET A 136 9.87 5.92 -2.92
CA MET A 136 11.19 5.29 -2.71
C MET A 136 11.90 5.79 -1.44
N LEU A 137 11.14 6.27 -0.45
CA LEU A 137 11.69 6.60 0.86
C LEU A 137 11.88 5.33 1.71
N MET A 138 12.79 5.33 2.70
CA MET A 138 13.07 4.22 3.64
C MET A 138 11.88 3.84 4.54
N THR A 139 10.70 3.68 3.97
CA THR A 139 9.43 3.33 4.58
C THR A 139 8.86 2.10 3.89
N PRO A 140 8.10 1.24 4.59
CA PRO A 140 7.35 0.19 3.94
C PRO A 140 6.49 0.75 2.80
N ILE A 141 6.37 0.00 1.70
CA ILE A 141 5.74 0.52 0.46
C ILE A 141 4.32 1.06 0.70
N TYR A 142 3.54 0.46 1.60
CA TYR A 142 2.17 0.87 1.96
C TYR A 142 2.07 2.15 2.80
N MET A 143 3.20 2.71 3.24
CA MET A 143 3.32 3.92 4.06
C MET A 143 3.88 5.13 3.30
N ASN A 144 4.15 4.98 1.99
CA ASN A 144 4.64 6.07 1.15
C ASN A 144 3.63 7.21 0.95
N VAL A 145 2.36 6.98 1.28
CA VAL A 145 1.34 8.01 1.36
C VAL A 145 0.78 8.02 2.77
N GLN A 146 0.74 9.21 3.38
CA GLN A 146 0.27 9.43 4.74
C GLN A 146 -0.82 10.49 4.75
N LYS A 147 -1.75 10.40 5.69
CA LYS A 147 -2.75 11.45 5.94
C LYS A 147 -2.22 12.33 7.06
N GLN A 148 -2.21 13.66 6.86
CA GLN A 148 -1.93 14.57 7.95
C GLN A 148 -3.13 14.64 8.92
N VAL A 149 -2.84 14.57 10.22
CA VAL A 149 -3.85 14.65 11.29
C VAL A 149 -3.78 16.04 11.92
N GLY A 150 -4.92 16.71 12.08
CA GLY A 150 -5.03 17.97 12.82
C GLY A 150 -5.09 19.27 12.00
N GLY A 151 -5.07 19.20 10.67
CA GLY A 151 -5.32 20.35 9.80
C GLY A 151 -6.83 20.62 9.57
N SER A 152 -7.18 21.87 9.24
CA SER A 152 -8.54 22.25 8.81
C SER A 152 -8.92 21.69 7.43
N PHE A 153 -7.94 21.20 6.66
CA PHE A 153 -8.12 20.62 5.34
C PHE A 153 -7.66 19.17 5.29
N GLU A 154 -8.28 18.40 4.41
CA GLU A 154 -7.91 17.02 4.16
C GLU A 154 -6.63 17.01 3.30
N THR A 155 -5.49 16.74 3.95
CA THR A 155 -4.17 16.71 3.32
C THR A 155 -3.59 15.30 3.34
N ILE A 156 -3.00 14.90 2.21
CA ILE A 156 -2.14 13.72 2.12
C ILE A 156 -0.72 14.15 1.79
N SER A 157 0.25 13.45 2.37
CA SER A 157 1.68 13.62 2.08
C SER A 157 2.17 12.40 1.33
N VAL A 158 2.84 12.62 0.20
CA VAL A 158 3.48 11.57 -0.60
C VAL A 158 4.98 11.67 -0.41
N ASN A 159 5.62 10.56 -0.06
CA ASN A 159 7.06 10.49 0.20
C ASN A 159 7.85 10.27 -1.09
N PHE A 160 8.96 10.98 -1.20
CA PHE A 160 9.92 10.91 -2.28
C PHE A 160 11.31 10.63 -1.71
N ARG A 161 12.10 9.85 -2.44
CA ARG A 161 13.56 9.79 -2.27
C ARG A 161 14.18 11.13 -2.72
N GLY A 162 15.44 11.37 -2.42
CA GLY A 162 16.15 12.61 -2.77
C GLY A 162 16.27 13.58 -1.59
N GLY A 163 17.25 14.48 -1.66
CA GLY A 163 17.76 15.15 -0.46
C GLY A 163 18.45 14.15 0.49
N SER A 164 19.17 14.65 1.50
CA SER A 164 19.95 13.78 2.41
C SER A 164 19.11 12.76 3.19
N ALA A 165 17.79 13.00 3.33
CA ALA A 165 16.89 12.18 4.14
C ALA A 165 15.53 11.85 3.46
N GLY A 166 15.34 12.18 2.18
CA GLY A 166 14.01 12.18 1.56
C GLY A 166 13.25 13.49 1.74
N TYR A 167 12.14 13.63 1.02
CA TYR A 167 11.20 14.72 1.20
C TYR A 167 9.76 14.27 0.95
N SER A 168 8.78 15.12 1.27
CA SER A 168 7.37 14.83 1.01
C SER A 168 6.73 15.98 0.23
N ARG A 169 5.82 15.64 -0.69
CA ARG A 169 4.93 16.62 -1.35
C ARG A 169 3.53 16.48 -0.76
N ASP A 170 2.97 17.60 -0.32
CA ASP A 170 1.63 17.65 0.28
C ASP A 170 0.57 17.96 -0.77
N TYR A 171 -0.55 17.24 -0.72
CA TYR A 171 -1.70 17.45 -1.57
C TYR A 171 -2.94 17.69 -0.74
N VAL A 172 -3.60 18.81 -0.97
CA VAL A 172 -4.80 19.24 -0.23
C VAL A 172 -6.04 19.01 -1.09
N PHE A 173 -7.10 18.44 -0.50
CA PHE A 173 -8.37 18.31 -1.18
C PHE A 173 -9.05 19.67 -1.38
N SER A 174 -9.25 20.06 -2.63
CA SER A 174 -9.97 21.27 -2.99
C SER A 174 -11.48 21.01 -3.05
N HIS A 175 -12.24 21.62 -2.13
CA HIS A 175 -13.70 21.56 -2.20
C HIS A 175 -14.29 22.28 -3.43
N ARG A 176 -13.56 23.22 -4.03
CA ARG A 176 -13.97 23.93 -5.24
C ARG A 176 -13.86 23.05 -6.48
N PHE A 177 -12.73 22.36 -6.62
CA PHE A 177 -12.41 21.58 -7.82
C PHE A 177 -12.72 20.08 -7.67
N LYS A 178 -12.99 19.62 -6.44
CA LYS A 178 -13.28 18.23 -6.08
C LYS A 178 -12.13 17.26 -6.39
N ASP A 179 -10.89 17.75 -6.29
CA ASP A 179 -9.65 17.02 -6.53
C ASP A 179 -8.60 17.36 -5.46
N TYR A 180 -7.57 16.53 -5.33
CA TYR A 180 -6.38 16.84 -4.54
C TYR A 180 -5.41 17.66 -5.39
N ARG A 181 -4.86 18.74 -4.82
CA ARG A 181 -3.91 19.62 -5.52
C ARG A 181 -2.65 19.78 -4.70
N LEU A 182 -1.52 19.83 -5.40
CA LEU A 182 -0.22 20.09 -4.78
C LEU A 182 -0.30 21.39 -3.98
N LEU A 183 0.06 21.31 -2.71
CA LEU A 183 0.24 22.47 -1.85
C LEU A 183 1.59 23.10 -2.19
N VAL A 184 1.55 24.21 -2.91
CA VAL A 184 2.74 25.02 -3.20
C VAL A 184 2.84 26.08 -2.11
N ASN A 185 3.90 26.03 -1.32
CA ASN A 185 4.28 27.09 -0.38
C ASN A 185 5.08 28.18 -1.09
#